data_AF-T1CUC4-F1
#
_entry.id   AF-T1CUC4-F1
#
_cell.length_a   1.000
_cell.length_b   1.000
_cell.length_c   1.000
_cell.angle_alpha   90.00
_cell.angle_beta   90.00
_cell.angle_gamma   90.00
#
_symmetry.space_group_name_H-M   'P 1'
#
loop_
_entity.id
_entity.type
_entity.pdbx_description
1 polymer ?
#
loop_
_entity_poly.entity_id
_entity_poly.type
_entity_poly.pdbx_seq_one_letter_code
_entity_poly.pdbx_strand_id
1 'polypeptide(L)'
;MVAARVHEIHAENFRRLGISFDLYTHTETEGHRKTAQEIFLRLLKKGLLVKQVAKVAYCPHHARFLPDRYLTGTCPFCGNPEARGDECDACSRILESEQLGNPRCRLCGTPAEFRPTEHFYLDLPALAPDLARYHERVQKGWRPSVRRFTENYVAEGLRRRPITRDIHWGIPVPLDGYEGKRLYVWFEAVMGYLSASQEWARRSGDPTAWKRYWEEGSPVEMYNFMGKDNIAFHTVFWPAILLGLGGLHLPDHVEANEHMQTHGRK
;
A
#
# COMPACT_ATOMS: atom_id res chain seq x y z
N MET A 1 11.71 18.62 -5.49
CA MET A 1 10.88 17.82 -4.57
C MET A 1 11.77 16.81 -3.85
N VAL A 2 11.52 16.46 -2.58
CA VAL A 2 12.38 15.51 -1.82
C VAL A 2 12.43 14.14 -2.50
N ALA A 3 11.30 13.63 -2.98
CA ALA A 3 11.21 12.34 -3.67
C ALA A 3 12.08 12.27 -4.93
N ALA A 4 12.02 13.30 -5.79
CA ALA A 4 12.86 13.37 -7.00
C ALA A 4 14.36 13.33 -6.68
N ARG A 5 14.81 14.07 -5.66
CA ARG A 5 16.23 14.03 -5.23
C ARG A 5 16.63 12.64 -4.73
N VAL A 6 15.77 12.00 -3.95
CA VAL A 6 16.02 10.64 -3.42
C VAL A 6 16.01 9.60 -4.54
N HIS A 7 15.15 9.76 -5.56
CA HIS A 7 15.11 8.89 -6.73
C HIS A 7 16.46 8.88 -7.48
N GLU A 8 17.04 10.05 -7.74
CA GLU A 8 18.37 10.15 -8.39
C GLU A 8 19.47 9.49 -7.56
N ILE A 9 19.46 9.71 -6.23
CA ILE A 9 20.41 9.08 -5.31
C ILE A 9 20.28 7.55 -5.35
N HIS A 10 19.04 7.03 -5.36
CA HIS A 10 18.80 5.59 -5.46
C HIS A 10 19.24 5.02 -6.81
N ALA A 11 18.92 5.69 -7.92
CA ALA A 11 19.32 5.27 -9.26
C ALA A 11 20.85 5.15 -9.37
N GLU A 12 21.57 6.16 -8.87
CA GLU A 12 23.03 6.17 -8.85
C GLU A 12 23.59 5.05 -7.95
N ASN A 13 23.01 4.83 -6.77
CA ASN A 13 23.43 3.74 -5.89
C ASN A 13 23.22 2.37 -6.52
N PHE A 14 22.08 2.13 -7.18
CA PHE A 14 21.83 0.87 -7.89
C PHE A 14 22.86 0.63 -8.99
N ARG A 15 23.18 1.66 -9.77
CA ARG A 15 24.22 1.60 -10.80
C ARG A 15 25.60 1.29 -10.21
N ARG A 16 25.97 1.92 -9.09
CA ARG A 16 27.25 1.66 -8.39
C ARG A 16 27.33 0.26 -7.79
N LEU A 17 26.21 -0.33 -7.42
CA LEU A 17 26.11 -1.71 -6.94
C LEU A 17 26.05 -2.74 -8.08
N GLY A 18 26.07 -2.31 -9.34
CA GLY A 18 26.00 -3.20 -10.50
C GLY A 18 24.60 -3.75 -10.78
N ILE A 19 23.56 -3.12 -10.24
CA ILE A 19 22.16 -3.51 -10.49
C ILE A 19 21.67 -2.81 -11.75
N SER A 20 21.25 -3.60 -12.73
CA SER A 20 20.71 -3.14 -14.01
C SER A 20 19.22 -3.41 -14.09
N PHE A 21 18.42 -2.36 -14.33
CA PHE A 21 16.99 -2.49 -14.62
C PHE A 21 16.73 -2.15 -16.09
N ASP A 22 15.83 -2.89 -16.75
CA ASP A 22 15.30 -2.48 -18.07
C ASP A 22 14.55 -1.14 -17.98
N LEU A 23 13.92 -0.88 -16.83
CA LEU A 23 13.34 0.41 -16.48
C LEU A 23 13.40 0.63 -14.96
N TYR A 24 13.99 1.76 -14.55
CA TYR A 24 13.83 2.31 -13.19
C TYR A 24 12.95 3.57 -13.29
N THR A 25 11.82 3.57 -12.57
CA THR A 25 10.80 4.65 -12.63
C THR A 25 10.23 4.94 -11.24
N HIS A 26 9.23 5.82 -11.15
CA HIS A 26 8.59 6.23 -9.91
C HIS A 26 7.06 6.37 -10.05
N THR A 27 6.35 6.29 -8.93
CA THR A 27 4.87 6.30 -8.88
C THR A 27 4.26 7.71 -9.01
N GLU A 28 5.08 8.77 -9.10
CA GLU A 28 4.58 10.11 -9.43
C GLU A 28 4.39 10.34 -10.95
N THR A 29 4.77 9.38 -11.80
CA THR A 29 4.59 9.51 -13.25
C THR A 29 3.12 9.60 -13.64
N GLU A 30 2.82 10.34 -14.71
CA GLU A 30 1.46 10.47 -15.22
C GLU A 30 0.90 9.12 -15.70
N GLY A 31 1.76 8.25 -16.25
CA GLY A 31 1.40 6.88 -16.61
C GLY A 31 0.92 6.08 -15.40
N HIS A 32 1.66 6.13 -14.28
CA HIS A 32 1.24 5.47 -13.05
C HIS A 32 -0.07 6.05 -12.49
N ARG A 33 -0.20 7.38 -12.45
CA ARG A 33 -1.42 8.06 -12.00
C ARG A 33 -2.65 7.57 -12.77
N LYS A 34 -2.57 7.56 -14.10
CA LYS A 34 -3.67 7.11 -14.97
C LYS A 34 -4.02 5.65 -14.70
N THR A 35 -3.02 4.76 -14.63
CA THR A 35 -3.24 3.34 -14.35
C THR A 35 -3.89 3.12 -12.99
N ALA A 36 -3.44 3.81 -11.94
CA ALA A 36 -4.01 3.67 -10.60
C ALA A 36 -5.47 4.16 -10.53
N GLN A 37 -5.78 5.29 -11.19
CA GLN A 37 -7.14 5.81 -11.28
C GLN A 37 -8.06 4.89 -12.09
N GLU A 38 -7.57 4.33 -13.20
CA GLU A 38 -8.33 3.36 -13.99
C GLU A 38 -8.65 2.10 -13.18
N ILE A 39 -7.65 1.56 -12.46
CA ILE A 39 -7.85 0.40 -11.59
C ILE A 39 -8.89 0.70 -10.51
N PHE A 40 -8.80 1.87 -9.86
CA PHE A 40 -9.78 2.32 -8.88
C PHE A 40 -11.20 2.33 -9.46
N LEU A 41 -11.40 2.96 -10.62
CA LEU A 41 -12.71 3.06 -11.26
C LEU A 41 -13.25 1.69 -11.70
N ARG A 42 -12.39 0.80 -12.20
CA ARG A 42 -12.78 -0.57 -12.59
C ARG A 42 -13.22 -1.40 -11.39
N LEU A 43 -12.49 -1.34 -10.28
CA LEU A 43 -12.87 -2.03 -9.05
C LEU A 43 -14.16 -1.45 -8.46
N LEU A 44 -14.34 -0.12 -8.51
CA LEU A 44 -15.58 0.54 -8.11
C LEU A 44 -16.77 0.05 -8.93
N LYS A 45 -16.65 0.04 -10.26
CA LYS A 45 -17.69 -0.43 -11.19
C LYS A 45 -18.07 -1.90 -10.94
N LYS A 46 -17.13 -2.72 -10.49
CA LYS A 46 -17.37 -4.12 -10.13
C LYS A 46 -17.95 -4.32 -8.72
N GLY A 47 -18.20 -3.25 -7.97
CA GLY A 47 -18.74 -3.34 -6.61
C GLY A 47 -17.73 -3.86 -5.57
N LEU A 48 -16.44 -3.86 -5.90
CA LEU A 48 -15.37 -4.35 -5.01
C LEU A 48 -14.83 -3.27 -4.08
N LEU A 49 -15.30 -2.03 -4.23
CA LEU A 49 -14.99 -0.90 -3.36
C LEU A 49 -16.24 -0.46 -2.62
N VAL A 50 -16.15 -0.39 -1.29
CA VAL A 50 -17.27 0.03 -0.43
C VAL A 50 -16.91 1.29 0.35
N LYS A 51 -17.90 2.14 0.62
CA LYS A 51 -17.73 3.34 1.45
C LYS A 51 -17.94 2.99 2.92
N GLN A 52 -17.08 3.51 3.79
CA GLN A 52 -17.31 3.49 5.24
C GLN A 52 -16.87 4.82 5.84
N VAL A 53 -17.54 5.21 6.92
CA VAL A 53 -17.17 6.39 7.71
C VAL A 53 -16.24 5.96 8.84
N ALA A 54 -15.09 6.61 8.93
CA ALA A 54 -14.16 6.49 10.04
C ALA A 54 -14.13 7.80 10.84
N LYS A 55 -13.89 7.71 12.14
CA LYS A 55 -13.53 8.89 12.95
C LYS A 55 -12.02 9.02 12.89
N VAL A 56 -11.55 10.21 12.50
CA VAL A 56 -10.12 10.48 12.36
C VAL A 56 -9.81 11.80 13.05
N ALA A 57 -8.64 11.88 13.69
CA ALA A 57 -8.17 13.10 14.32
C ALA A 57 -8.00 14.23 13.29
N TYR A 58 -8.37 15.43 13.68
CA TYR A 58 -8.39 16.64 12.85
C TYR A 58 -7.77 17.80 13.64
N CYS A 59 -6.89 18.54 12.97
CA CYS A 59 -6.30 19.75 13.53
C CYS A 59 -7.09 20.96 13.03
N PRO A 60 -7.82 21.68 13.90
CA PRO A 60 -8.59 22.86 13.49
C PRO A 60 -7.69 24.01 13.03
N HIS A 61 -6.49 24.17 13.60
CA HIS A 61 -5.53 25.19 13.19
C HIS A 61 -5.02 24.99 11.75
N HIS A 62 -4.65 23.76 11.38
CA HIS A 62 -4.17 23.45 10.03
C HIS A 62 -5.28 23.07 9.05
N ALA A 63 -6.53 23.06 9.51
CA ALA A 63 -7.71 22.62 8.77
C ALA A 63 -7.55 21.27 8.04
N ARG A 64 -6.89 20.28 8.67
CA ARG A 64 -6.60 18.97 8.06
C ARG A 64 -6.72 17.80 9.02
N PHE A 65 -6.99 16.64 8.46
CA PHE A 65 -6.88 15.37 9.17
C PHE A 65 -5.42 15.05 9.50
N LEU A 66 -5.24 14.33 10.62
CA LEU A 66 -3.96 13.95 11.18
C LEU A 66 -3.79 12.43 11.04
N PRO A 67 -2.92 11.97 10.12
CA PRO A 67 -2.35 10.63 10.23
C PRO A 67 -1.77 10.38 11.62
N ASP A 68 -1.78 9.13 12.09
CA ASP A 68 -1.38 8.77 13.47
C ASP A 68 0.00 9.32 13.86
N ARG A 69 0.95 9.37 12.91
CA ARG A 69 2.29 9.95 13.13
C ARG A 69 2.31 11.45 13.51
N TYR A 70 1.25 12.18 13.19
CA TYR A 70 1.09 13.61 13.49
C TYR A 70 0.12 13.86 14.65
N LEU A 71 -0.37 12.79 15.29
CA LEU A 71 -1.15 12.82 16.49
C LEU A 71 -0.28 12.39 17.67
N THR A 72 -0.27 13.18 18.73
CA THR A 72 0.35 12.81 20.00
C THR A 72 -0.62 13.01 21.15
N GLY A 73 -0.43 12.28 22.23
CA GLY A 73 -1.24 12.41 23.44
C GLY A 73 -0.73 11.55 24.58
N THR A 74 -1.46 11.56 25.69
CA THR A 74 -1.16 10.78 26.87
C THR A 74 -1.56 9.32 26.68
N CYS A 75 -0.61 8.40 26.87
CA CYS A 75 -0.86 6.96 26.86
C CYS A 75 -1.84 6.59 27.99
N PRO A 76 -2.97 5.92 27.68
CA PRO A 76 -3.95 5.54 28.70
C PRO A 76 -3.45 4.43 29.64
N PHE A 77 -2.38 3.73 29.28
CA PHE A 77 -1.87 2.58 30.04
C PHE A 77 -0.70 2.91 30.97
N CYS A 78 0.20 3.82 30.58
CA CYS A 78 1.39 4.14 31.37
C CYS A 78 1.54 5.64 31.67
N GLY A 79 0.64 6.50 31.16
CA GLY A 79 0.67 7.93 31.41
C GLY A 79 1.73 8.72 30.64
N ASN A 80 2.50 8.09 29.73
CA ASN A 80 3.46 8.81 28.87
C ASN A 80 2.76 9.92 28.09
N PRO A 81 3.12 11.21 28.26
CA PRO A 81 2.40 12.33 27.63
C PRO A 81 2.64 12.46 26.12
N GLU A 82 3.64 11.75 25.57
CA GLU A 82 4.08 11.84 24.17
C GLU A 82 3.84 10.54 23.39
N ALA A 83 2.80 9.77 23.73
CA ALA A 83 2.41 8.61 22.94
C ALA A 83 1.91 9.05 21.56
N ARG A 84 2.22 8.26 20.53
CA ARG A 84 1.84 8.50 19.15
C ARG A 84 0.49 7.86 18.86
N GLY A 85 -0.26 8.38 17.88
CA GLY A 85 -1.62 7.94 17.52
C GLY A 85 -1.87 6.43 17.61
N ASP A 86 -0.93 5.63 17.13
CA ASP A 86 -1.01 4.18 16.99
C ASP A 86 -0.12 3.38 17.95
N GLU A 87 0.81 4.02 18.67
CA GLU A 87 1.79 3.32 19.52
C GLU A 87 2.34 4.19 20.65
N CYS A 88 2.77 3.53 21.74
CA CYS A 88 3.47 4.19 22.84
C CYS A 88 4.88 3.62 23.01
N ASP A 89 5.91 4.40 22.67
CA ASP A 89 7.33 4.01 22.78
C ASP A 89 7.75 3.63 24.22
N ALA A 90 7.11 4.21 25.24
CA ALA A 90 7.46 3.97 26.64
C ALA A 90 7.03 2.59 27.18
N CYS A 91 5.94 2.02 26.66
CA CYS A 91 5.42 0.72 27.12
C CYS A 91 5.17 -0.27 25.99
N SER A 92 5.54 0.10 24.76
CA SER A 92 5.46 -0.69 23.52
C SER A 92 4.05 -1.20 23.17
N ARG A 93 3.00 -0.57 23.70
CA ARG A 93 1.61 -0.92 23.38
C ARG A 93 1.15 -0.24 22.09
N ILE A 94 0.40 -1.00 21.28
CA ILE A 94 -0.38 -0.47 20.17
C ILE A 94 -1.63 0.19 20.74
N LEU A 95 -1.95 1.38 20.23
CA LEU A 95 -3.06 2.21 20.66
C LEU A 95 -4.04 2.41 19.51
N GLU A 96 -5.31 2.61 19.84
CA GLU A 96 -6.22 3.29 18.93
C GLU A 96 -6.14 4.79 19.20
N SER A 97 -6.11 5.61 18.16
CA SER A 97 -5.90 7.06 18.29
C SER A 97 -6.95 7.73 19.19
N GLU A 98 -8.19 7.22 19.19
CA GLU A 98 -9.27 7.67 20.07
C GLU A 98 -9.02 7.42 21.57
N GLN A 99 -8.12 6.51 21.92
CA GLN A 99 -7.77 6.18 23.30
C GLN A 99 -6.75 7.16 23.91
N LEU A 100 -6.12 8.00 23.10
CA LEU A 100 -5.14 8.97 23.59
C LEU A 100 -5.81 10.03 24.47
N GLY A 101 -5.30 10.21 25.68
CA GLY A 101 -5.68 11.32 26.53
C GLY A 101 -5.12 12.64 26.00
N ASN A 102 -5.92 13.71 26.02
CA ASN A 102 -5.53 15.04 25.55
C ASN A 102 -4.82 15.02 24.17
N PRO A 103 -5.45 14.49 23.12
CA PRO A 103 -4.84 14.34 21.81
C PRO A 103 -4.54 15.71 21.19
N ARG A 104 -3.35 15.85 20.60
CA ARG A 104 -2.83 17.12 20.04
C ARG A 104 -2.17 16.89 18.70
N CYS A 105 -2.19 17.93 17.87
CA CYS A 105 -1.42 17.96 16.64
C CYS A 105 0.08 18.10 16.96
N ARG A 106 0.90 17.11 16.61
CA ARG A 106 2.36 17.14 16.80
C ARG A 106 3.04 18.34 16.11
N LEU A 107 2.41 18.90 15.08
CA LEU A 107 2.98 20.01 14.30
C LEU A 107 2.80 21.40 14.95
N CYS A 108 1.73 21.61 15.72
CA CYS A 108 1.40 22.93 16.28
C CYS A 108 0.90 22.92 17.73
N GLY A 109 0.75 21.75 18.36
CA GLY A 109 0.26 21.60 19.73
C GLY A 109 -1.25 21.82 19.93
N THR A 110 -1.98 22.25 18.89
CA THR A 110 -3.44 22.46 18.96
C THR A 110 -4.17 21.15 19.34
N PRO A 111 -5.13 21.17 20.28
CA PRO A 111 -5.97 20.02 20.59
C PRO A 111 -6.62 19.45 19.32
N ALA A 112 -6.53 18.14 19.16
CA ALA A 112 -7.13 17.45 18.02
C ALA A 112 -8.61 17.14 18.30
N GLU A 113 -9.45 17.30 17.28
CA GLU A 113 -10.85 16.91 17.28
C GLU A 113 -11.02 15.63 16.48
N PHE A 114 -11.89 14.71 16.89
CA PHE A 114 -12.24 13.56 16.04
C PHE A 114 -13.43 13.91 15.16
N ARG A 115 -13.23 13.88 13.84
CA ARG A 115 -14.27 14.18 12.86
C ARG A 115 -14.56 12.95 12.01
N PRO A 116 -15.84 12.70 11.66
CA PRO A 116 -16.18 11.65 10.71
C PRO A 116 -15.66 12.01 9.32
N THR A 117 -15.12 11.02 8.62
CA THR A 117 -14.66 11.15 7.23
C THR A 117 -14.94 9.85 6.49
N GLU A 118 -15.46 9.95 5.28
CA GLU A 118 -15.76 8.79 4.45
C GLU A 118 -14.51 8.34 3.68
N HIS A 119 -14.28 7.04 3.64
CA HIS A 119 -13.22 6.42 2.85
C HIS A 119 -13.78 5.29 1.99
N PHE A 120 -13.16 5.08 0.83
CA PHE A 120 -13.30 3.83 0.10
C PHE A 120 -12.43 2.74 0.73
N TYR A 121 -12.98 1.53 0.78
CA TYR A 121 -12.34 0.32 1.25
C TYR A 121 -12.38 -0.74 0.15
N LEU A 122 -11.27 -1.47 -0.03
CA LEU A 122 -11.26 -2.69 -0.82
C LEU A 122 -11.96 -3.81 -0.06
N ASP A 123 -12.96 -4.43 -0.69
CA ASP A 123 -13.71 -5.56 -0.12
C ASP A 123 -12.94 -6.88 -0.32
N LEU A 124 -11.85 -7.04 0.44
CA LEU A 124 -11.10 -8.30 0.50
C LEU A 124 -11.97 -9.53 0.85
N PRO A 125 -12.97 -9.45 1.76
CA PRO A 125 -13.90 -10.57 1.96
C PRO A 125 -14.55 -11.06 0.67
N ALA A 126 -14.98 -10.16 -0.21
CA ALA A 126 -15.59 -10.52 -1.49
C ALA A 126 -14.62 -11.25 -2.44
N LEU A 127 -13.32 -11.01 -2.31
CA LEU A 127 -12.25 -11.60 -3.13
C LEU A 127 -11.63 -12.86 -2.50
N ALA A 128 -12.03 -13.23 -1.29
CA ALA A 128 -11.45 -14.35 -0.56
C ALA A 128 -11.53 -15.70 -1.31
N PRO A 129 -12.65 -16.07 -1.98
CA PRO A 129 -12.71 -17.32 -2.73
C PRO A 129 -11.76 -17.38 -3.93
N ASP A 130 -11.59 -16.26 -4.64
CA ASP A 130 -10.66 -16.15 -5.76
C ASP A 130 -9.20 -16.22 -5.29
N LEU A 131 -8.90 -15.53 -4.17
CA LEU A 131 -7.58 -15.60 -3.53
C LEU A 131 -7.23 -17.01 -3.09
N ALA A 132 -8.18 -17.74 -2.51
CA ALA A 132 -7.94 -19.13 -2.10
C ALA A 132 -7.56 -20.02 -3.29
N ARG A 133 -8.30 -19.92 -4.41
CA ARG A 133 -7.97 -20.63 -5.66
C ARG A 133 -6.61 -20.24 -6.22
N TYR A 134 -6.26 -18.96 -6.16
CA TYR A 134 -4.94 -18.48 -6.55
C TYR A 134 -3.85 -19.10 -5.67
N HIS A 135 -4.01 -19.06 -4.34
CA HIS A 135 -3.06 -19.64 -3.39
C HIS A 135 -2.88 -21.13 -3.59
N GLU A 136 -3.95 -21.90 -3.79
CA GLU A 136 -3.88 -23.34 -4.09
C GLU A 136 -2.95 -23.66 -5.27
N ARG A 137 -2.94 -22.79 -6.29
CA ARG A 137 -2.11 -22.94 -7.48
C ARG A 137 -0.64 -22.63 -7.23
N VAL A 138 -0.33 -21.50 -6.58
CA VAL A 138 1.05 -20.97 -6.55
C VAL A 138 1.80 -21.21 -5.24
N GLN A 139 1.10 -21.37 -4.11
CA GLN A 139 1.74 -21.30 -2.79
C GLN A 139 2.72 -22.43 -2.50
N LYS A 140 2.62 -23.55 -3.23
CA LYS A 140 3.57 -24.67 -3.12
C LYS A 140 4.96 -24.31 -3.65
N GLY A 141 5.04 -23.38 -4.60
CA GLY A 141 6.29 -22.86 -5.12
C GLY A 141 6.93 -21.78 -4.24
N TRP A 142 6.21 -21.28 -3.22
CA TRP A 142 6.75 -20.27 -2.31
C TRP A 142 7.65 -20.87 -1.24
N ARG A 143 8.58 -20.05 -0.75
CA ARG A 143 9.36 -20.39 0.44
C ARG A 143 8.44 -20.69 1.63
N PRO A 144 8.78 -21.66 2.50
CA PRO A 144 7.94 -22.03 3.64
C PRO A 144 7.59 -20.86 4.57
N SER A 145 8.47 -19.86 4.72
CA SER A 145 8.20 -18.65 5.51
C SER A 145 7.09 -17.78 4.90
N VAL A 146 7.14 -17.55 3.59
CA VAL A 146 6.14 -16.78 2.83
C VAL A 146 4.78 -17.48 2.87
N ARG A 147 4.78 -18.80 2.65
CA ARG A 147 3.57 -19.62 2.71
C ARG A 147 2.92 -19.55 4.10
N ARG A 148 3.67 -19.88 5.16
CA ARG A 148 3.14 -19.85 6.53
C ARG A 148 2.64 -18.46 6.96
N PHE A 149 3.37 -17.41 6.60
CA PHE A 149 2.94 -16.05 6.88
C PHE A 149 1.59 -15.76 6.21
N THR A 150 1.45 -16.13 4.93
CA THR A 150 0.23 -15.90 4.16
C THR A 150 -0.94 -16.72 4.71
N GLU A 151 -0.72 -18.00 5.01
CA GLU A 151 -1.72 -18.88 5.64
C GLU A 151 -2.24 -18.28 6.95
N ASN A 152 -1.34 -17.84 7.83
CA ASN A 152 -1.71 -17.20 9.10
C ASN A 152 -2.49 -15.90 8.88
N TYR A 153 -2.02 -15.03 7.98
CA TYR A 153 -2.68 -13.76 7.69
C TYR A 153 -4.10 -13.96 7.13
N VAL A 154 -4.30 -14.96 6.27
CA VAL A 154 -5.63 -15.31 5.74
C VAL A 154 -6.51 -15.92 6.83
N ALA A 155 -5.96 -16.76 7.71
CA ALA A 155 -6.68 -17.40 8.82
C ALA A 155 -7.20 -16.39 9.88
N GLU A 156 -6.54 -15.24 10.05
CA GLU A 156 -7.03 -14.13 10.89
C GLU A 156 -8.31 -13.45 10.34
N GLY A 157 -8.68 -13.76 9.10
CA GLY A 157 -9.83 -13.24 8.40
C GLY A 157 -9.50 -12.02 7.55
N LEU A 158 -9.81 -12.11 6.26
CA LEU A 158 -9.64 -11.01 5.32
C LEU A 158 -10.69 -9.92 5.56
N ARG A 159 -10.26 -8.82 6.19
CA ARG A 159 -11.11 -7.66 6.48
C ARG A 159 -11.04 -6.63 5.35
N ARG A 160 -12.05 -5.78 5.26
CA ARG A 160 -12.02 -4.61 4.37
C ARG A 160 -10.88 -3.67 4.74
N ARG A 161 -10.21 -3.08 3.75
CA ARG A 161 -9.02 -2.25 3.97
C ARG A 161 -9.16 -0.89 3.32
N PRO A 162 -8.91 0.23 4.03
CA PRO A 162 -9.13 1.58 3.50
C PRO A 162 -8.08 1.91 2.43
N ILE A 163 -8.54 2.30 1.25
CA ILE A 163 -7.71 2.60 0.08
C ILE A 163 -7.66 4.08 -0.28
N THR A 164 -8.22 4.95 0.57
CA THR A 164 -8.13 6.41 0.42
C THR A 164 -7.63 7.05 1.70
N ARG A 165 -7.08 8.27 1.61
CA ARG A 165 -6.58 9.06 2.73
C ARG A 165 -6.90 10.55 2.56
N ASP A 166 -7.12 11.22 3.69
CA ASP A 166 -7.30 12.66 3.78
C ASP A 166 -5.95 13.39 3.80
N ILE A 167 -5.28 13.44 2.65
CA ILE A 167 -4.00 14.09 2.44
C ILE A 167 -4.00 14.83 1.09
N HIS A 168 -3.08 15.78 0.90
CA HIS A 168 -3.01 16.55 -0.36
C HIS A 168 -1.96 16.03 -1.34
N TRP A 169 -0.96 15.29 -0.86
CA TRP A 169 0.11 14.70 -1.69
C TRP A 169 -0.18 13.24 -2.00
N GLY A 170 -0.12 12.86 -3.28
CA GLY A 170 -0.45 11.53 -3.80
C GLY A 170 -1.32 11.60 -5.05
N ILE A 171 -1.89 10.46 -5.44
CA ILE A 171 -2.80 10.34 -6.59
C ILE A 171 -4.22 10.75 -6.19
N PRO A 172 -4.86 11.73 -6.85
CA PRO A 172 -6.24 12.14 -6.53
C PRO A 172 -7.24 11.02 -6.80
N VAL A 173 -8.22 10.89 -5.93
CA VAL A 173 -9.38 10.01 -6.17
C VAL A 173 -10.15 10.56 -7.37
N PRO A 174 -10.39 9.77 -8.44
CA PRO A 174 -10.98 10.26 -9.68
C PRO A 174 -12.51 10.30 -9.61
N LEU A 175 -13.07 10.97 -8.59
CA LEU A 175 -14.51 11.13 -8.37
C LEU A 175 -14.83 12.54 -7.88
N ASP A 176 -15.93 13.10 -8.37
CA ASP A 176 -16.45 14.39 -7.91
C ASP A 176 -16.77 14.35 -6.41
N GLY A 177 -16.37 15.38 -5.68
CA GLY A 177 -16.54 15.48 -4.22
C GLY A 177 -15.45 14.79 -3.39
N TYR A 178 -14.41 14.23 -4.03
CA TYR A 178 -13.25 13.60 -3.36
C TYR A 178 -11.93 14.36 -3.59
N GLU A 179 -11.97 15.64 -3.95
CA GLU A 179 -10.81 16.46 -4.30
C GLU A 179 -9.79 16.58 -3.16
N GLY A 180 -10.28 16.50 -1.91
CA GLY A 180 -9.46 16.50 -0.69
C GLY A 180 -8.81 15.16 -0.35
N LYS A 181 -9.06 14.10 -1.14
CA LYS A 181 -8.61 12.74 -0.85
C LYS A 181 -7.62 12.22 -1.89
N ARG A 182 -6.73 11.34 -1.45
CA ARG A 182 -5.78 10.62 -2.30
C ARG A 182 -5.98 9.12 -2.19
N LEU A 183 -5.65 8.39 -3.25
CA LEU A 183 -5.45 6.96 -3.18
C LEU A 183 -4.34 6.68 -2.16
N TYR A 184 -4.59 5.70 -1.29
CA TYR A 184 -3.63 5.32 -0.26
C TYR A 184 -2.40 4.68 -0.91
N VAL A 185 -1.20 5.07 -0.49
CA VAL A 185 0.06 4.58 -1.09
C VAL A 185 0.15 3.05 -1.11
N TRP A 186 -0.33 2.36 -0.08
CA TRP A 186 -0.30 0.89 -0.06
C TRP A 186 -1.32 0.22 -0.99
N PHE A 187 -2.28 0.99 -1.52
CA PHE A 187 -3.18 0.53 -2.57
C PHE A 187 -2.55 0.74 -3.95
N GLU A 188 -2.00 1.92 -4.23
CA GLU A 188 -1.46 2.24 -5.56
C GLU A 188 -0.02 1.74 -5.80
N ALA A 189 0.84 1.66 -4.78
CA ALA A 189 2.26 1.36 -4.98
C ALA A 189 2.50 0.00 -5.63
N VAL A 190 1.68 -1.01 -5.30
CA VAL A 190 1.74 -2.34 -5.92
C VAL A 190 1.35 -2.32 -7.40
N MET A 191 0.56 -1.33 -7.84
CA MET A 191 0.25 -1.10 -9.25
C MET A 191 1.45 -0.52 -10.02
N GLY A 192 2.47 -0.06 -9.28
CA GLY A 192 3.75 0.41 -9.80
C GLY A 192 4.37 -0.56 -10.79
N TYR A 193 4.33 -1.87 -10.50
CA TYR A 193 4.85 -2.91 -11.38
C TYR A 193 4.19 -2.92 -12.75
N LEU A 194 2.85 -2.94 -12.79
CA LEU A 194 2.09 -2.91 -14.04
C LEU A 194 2.33 -1.62 -14.82
N SER A 195 2.23 -0.47 -14.14
CA SER A 195 2.44 0.84 -14.77
C SER A 195 3.88 1.03 -15.27
N ALA A 196 4.87 0.46 -14.59
CA ALA A 196 6.26 0.46 -15.03
C ALA A 196 6.43 -0.40 -16.29
N SER A 197 5.83 -1.59 -16.36
CA SER A 197 5.85 -2.39 -17.60
C SER A 197 5.18 -1.67 -18.77
N GLN A 198 4.06 -0.98 -18.53
CA GLN A 198 3.39 -0.14 -19.54
C GLN A 198 4.28 1.00 -20.03
N GLU A 199 4.98 1.68 -19.11
CA GLU A 199 5.91 2.76 -19.45
C GLU A 199 7.14 2.23 -20.18
N TRP A 200 7.68 1.07 -19.78
CA TRP A 200 8.78 0.39 -20.47
C TRP A 200 8.38 0.10 -21.91
N ALA A 201 7.23 -0.54 -22.13
CA ALA A 201 6.71 -0.87 -23.45
C ALA A 201 6.60 0.38 -24.35
N ARG A 202 6.03 1.47 -23.81
CA ARG A 202 5.95 2.75 -24.52
C ARG A 202 7.32 3.31 -24.90
N ARG A 203 8.32 3.24 -24.00
CA ARG A 203 9.69 3.72 -24.25
C ARG A 203 10.48 2.82 -25.21
N SER A 204 10.17 1.53 -25.25
CA SER A 204 10.80 0.55 -26.14
C SER A 204 10.30 0.62 -27.58
N GLY A 205 9.28 1.44 -27.88
CA GLY A 205 8.74 1.63 -29.23
C GLY A 205 7.54 0.74 -29.58
N ASP A 206 7.14 -0.17 -28.69
CA ASP A 206 5.93 -0.98 -28.81
C ASP A 206 5.08 -0.84 -27.54
N PRO A 207 4.08 0.08 -27.53
CA PRO A 207 3.19 0.30 -26.38
C PRO A 207 2.37 -0.92 -25.94
N THR A 208 2.34 -1.99 -26.74
CA THR A 208 1.62 -3.23 -26.43
C THR A 208 2.51 -4.32 -25.84
N ALA A 209 3.84 -4.15 -25.88
CA ALA A 209 4.80 -5.17 -25.46
C ALA A 209 4.63 -5.62 -23.99
N TRP A 210 4.05 -4.79 -23.11
CA TRP A 210 3.78 -5.17 -21.73
C TRP A 210 2.74 -6.30 -21.61
N LYS A 211 1.82 -6.41 -22.56
CA LYS A 211 0.73 -7.39 -22.55
C LYS A 211 1.22 -8.82 -22.52
N ARG A 212 2.33 -9.12 -23.21
CA ARG A 212 2.93 -10.45 -23.22
C ARG A 212 3.32 -10.95 -21.83
N TYR A 213 3.50 -10.06 -20.86
CA TYR A 213 3.83 -10.39 -19.46
C TYR A 213 2.61 -10.41 -18.54
N TRP A 214 1.59 -9.62 -18.88
CA TRP A 214 0.50 -9.27 -17.95
C TRP A 214 -0.87 -9.73 -18.39
N GLU A 215 -1.11 -10.12 -19.64
CA GLU A 215 -2.41 -10.70 -20.04
C GLU A 215 -2.54 -12.13 -19.48
N GLU A 216 -3.76 -12.51 -19.10
CA GLU A 216 -4.06 -13.87 -18.63
C GLU A 216 -3.65 -14.92 -19.67
N GLY A 217 -3.01 -16.00 -19.22
CA GLY A 217 -2.45 -17.03 -20.11
C GLY A 217 -1.06 -16.70 -20.66
N SER A 218 -0.43 -15.60 -20.22
CA SER A 218 0.98 -15.32 -20.49
C SER A 218 1.87 -16.53 -20.13
N PRO A 219 2.82 -16.92 -21.00
CA PRO A 219 3.71 -18.05 -20.75
C PRO A 219 4.93 -17.69 -19.90
N VAL A 220 5.03 -16.45 -19.41
CA VAL A 220 6.16 -15.98 -18.60
C VAL A 220 5.97 -16.39 -17.15
N GLU A 221 7.04 -16.39 -16.37
CA GLU A 221 6.97 -16.47 -14.91
C GLU A 221 7.26 -15.10 -14.29
N MET A 222 6.42 -14.68 -13.35
CA MET A 222 6.55 -13.42 -12.62
C MET A 222 7.16 -13.65 -11.23
N TYR A 223 8.33 -13.04 -11.00
CA TYR A 223 9.04 -13.08 -9.71
C TYR A 223 9.02 -11.71 -9.04
N ASN A 224 8.46 -11.66 -7.82
CA ASN A 224 8.49 -10.46 -6.99
C ASN A 224 9.48 -10.66 -5.84
N PHE A 225 10.54 -9.86 -5.81
CA PHE A 225 11.55 -9.85 -4.74
C PHE A 225 11.28 -8.73 -3.74
N MET A 226 11.26 -9.04 -2.45
CA MET A 226 10.93 -8.07 -1.39
C MET A 226 11.54 -8.43 -0.02
N GLY A 227 11.41 -7.51 0.94
CA GLY A 227 11.62 -7.82 2.36
C GLY A 227 10.37 -8.44 3.00
N LYS A 228 10.54 -9.24 4.05
CA LYS A 228 9.44 -9.99 4.70
C LYS A 228 8.22 -9.16 5.12
N ASP A 229 8.40 -7.89 5.46
CA ASP A 229 7.28 -7.03 5.90
C ASP A 229 6.30 -6.72 4.77
N ASN A 230 6.67 -7.03 3.52
CA ASN A 230 5.84 -6.81 2.34
C ASN A 230 5.09 -8.06 1.86
N ILE A 231 5.21 -9.20 2.56
CA ILE A 231 4.60 -10.47 2.12
C ILE A 231 3.09 -10.32 1.90
N ALA A 232 2.34 -9.80 2.89
CA ALA A 232 0.89 -9.63 2.76
C ALA A 232 0.50 -8.81 1.52
N PHE A 233 1.25 -7.73 1.22
CA PHE A 233 0.96 -6.87 0.08
C PHE A 233 1.08 -7.61 -1.25
N HIS A 234 1.95 -8.61 -1.35
CA HIS A 234 2.25 -9.32 -2.59
C HIS A 234 1.61 -10.70 -2.69
N THR A 235 1.21 -11.30 -1.57
CA THR A 235 0.48 -12.59 -1.57
C THR A 235 -1.02 -12.41 -1.42
N VAL A 236 -1.49 -11.27 -0.90
CA VAL A 236 -2.92 -11.01 -0.66
C VAL A 236 -3.40 -9.77 -1.42
N PHE A 237 -2.91 -8.58 -1.07
CA PHE A 237 -3.50 -7.33 -1.57
C PHE A 237 -3.35 -7.15 -3.08
N TRP A 238 -2.13 -7.30 -3.60
CA TRP A 238 -1.88 -7.14 -5.02
C TRP A 238 -2.58 -8.20 -5.88
N PRO A 239 -2.50 -9.51 -5.55
CA PRO A 239 -3.30 -10.52 -6.23
C PRO A 239 -4.80 -10.25 -6.15
N ALA A 240 -5.33 -9.77 -5.01
CA ALA A 240 -6.75 -9.41 -4.88
C ALA A 240 -7.16 -8.30 -5.84
N ILE A 241 -6.32 -7.26 -5.97
CA ILE A 241 -6.54 -6.16 -6.93
C ILE A 241 -6.56 -6.71 -8.36
N LEU A 242 -5.57 -7.53 -8.73
CA LEU A 242 -5.49 -8.12 -10.07
C LEU A 242 -6.67 -9.07 -10.38
N LEU A 243 -7.04 -9.94 -9.43
CA LEU A 243 -8.22 -10.81 -9.52
C LEU A 243 -9.49 -9.97 -9.69
N GLY A 244 -9.62 -8.90 -8.91
CA GLY A 244 -10.72 -7.95 -9.04
C GLY A 244 -10.78 -7.29 -10.41
N LEU A 245 -9.65 -7.00 -11.04
CA LEU A 245 -9.60 -6.48 -12.42
C LEU A 245 -9.98 -7.54 -13.46
N GLY A 246 -9.53 -8.78 -13.27
CA GLY A 246 -9.70 -9.90 -14.19
C GLY A 246 -8.88 -9.75 -15.48
N GLY A 247 -8.55 -10.88 -16.12
CA GLY A 247 -7.84 -10.92 -17.41
C GLY A 247 -6.37 -10.52 -17.35
N LEU A 248 -5.79 -10.51 -16.14
CA LEU A 248 -4.37 -10.23 -15.93
C LEU A 248 -3.66 -11.42 -15.30
N HIS A 249 -2.41 -11.61 -15.70
CA HIS A 249 -1.49 -12.56 -15.10
C HIS A 249 -1.20 -12.17 -13.64
N LEU A 250 -1.21 -13.16 -12.75
CA LEU A 250 -0.97 -13.00 -11.32
C LEU A 250 0.49 -13.33 -11.00
N PRO A 251 1.05 -12.82 -9.89
CA PRO A 251 2.40 -13.18 -9.48
C PRO A 251 2.56 -14.70 -9.26
N ASP A 252 3.62 -15.29 -9.78
CA ASP A 252 3.90 -16.72 -9.61
C ASP A 252 4.76 -16.96 -8.36
N HIS A 253 5.83 -16.18 -8.24
CA HIS A 253 6.82 -16.32 -7.18
C HIS A 253 6.91 -15.06 -6.32
N VAL A 254 6.86 -15.25 -5.00
CA VAL A 254 7.09 -14.20 -4.01
C VAL A 254 8.31 -14.58 -3.18
N GLU A 255 9.42 -13.89 -3.46
CA GLU A 255 10.72 -14.11 -2.84
C GLU A 255 10.96 -13.05 -1.76
N ALA A 256 10.78 -13.45 -0.50
CA ALA A 256 10.97 -12.56 0.65
C ALA A 256 12.28 -12.85 1.39
N ASN A 257 13.08 -11.81 1.62
CA ASN A 257 14.30 -11.86 2.43
C ASN A 257 14.07 -11.31 3.85
N GLU A 258 14.80 -11.88 4.81
CA GLU A 258 14.86 -11.42 6.20
C GLU A 258 15.65 -10.10 6.32
N HIS A 259 15.54 -9.44 7.48
CA HIS A 259 16.34 -8.24 7.74
C HIS A 259 17.83 -8.56 7.74
N MET A 260 18.61 -7.65 7.17
CA MET A 260 20.05 -7.65 7.33
C MET A 260 20.39 -7.34 8.80
N GLN A 261 21.37 -8.07 9.34
CA GLN A 261 21.93 -7.79 10.67
C GLN A 261 23.39 -7.40 10.52
N THR A 262 23.83 -6.40 11.27
CA THR A 262 25.25 -6.03 11.38
C THR A 262 25.70 -6.31 12.80
N HIS A 263 26.72 -7.17 12.96
CA HIS A 263 27.23 -7.59 14.28
C HIS A 263 26.15 -8.14 15.24
N GLY A 264 25.18 -8.88 14.71
CA GLY A 264 24.10 -9.50 15.49
C GLY A 264 23.06 -8.51 16.03
N ARG A 265 23.05 -7.27 15.54
CA ARG A 265 22.06 -6.25 15.87
C ARG A 265 21.28 -5.85 14.61
N LYS A 266 20.03 -5.43 14.81
CA LYS A 266 19.22 -4.77 13.79
C LYS A 266 19.88 -3.47 13.34
#